data_AF-A0A9D6FVG9-F1
#
_entry.id   AF-A0A9D6FVG9-F1
#
_cell.length_a   1.000
_cell.length_b   1.000
_cell.length_c   1.000
_cell.angle_alpha   90.00
_cell.angle_beta   90.00
_cell.angle_gamma   90.00
#
_symmetry.space_group_name_H-M   'P 1'
#
loop_
_entity.id
_entity.type
_entity.pdbx_description
1 polymer ?
#
loop_
_entity_poly.entity_id
_entity_poly.type
_entity_poly.pdbx_seq_one_letter_code
_entity_poly.pdbx_strand_id
1 'polypeptide(L)'
;MSRFTVSRHEGGPEGDHFDLMLEAGDVLRTWRIQHLNFENPQAAKRIQDHRKKYLDYEGEVSGRRGRVRIHDTGAYAADVWTDDLVQVSLAGAQLKARVRLARKEGETWTIVDAAADLRKLASSHLRNVELDAAPTPELGALRDELAREERKLLAFVGRYSKGEAVDWAAAEIDPAVADRLRGEWIRWRHPWLDQARAFADRLTGLATAVREAKPAGTDPTSAPQGR
;
A
#
# COMPACT_ATOMS: atom_id res chain seq x y z
N MET A 1 -9.61 16.66 -7.94
CA MET A 1 -9.21 15.27 -7.64
C MET A 1 -9.95 14.37 -8.62
N SER A 2 -9.28 13.38 -9.19
CA SER A 2 -9.90 12.44 -10.14
C SER A 2 -10.84 11.48 -9.42
N ARG A 3 -11.91 11.04 -10.09
CA ARG A 3 -12.92 10.14 -9.53
C ARG A 3 -12.64 8.68 -9.90
N PHE A 4 -13.08 7.76 -9.05
CA PHE A 4 -13.19 6.35 -9.40
C PHE A 4 -14.60 5.82 -9.12
N THR A 5 -14.94 4.72 -9.79
CA THR A 5 -16.09 3.88 -9.43
C THR A 5 -15.67 2.42 -9.46
N VAL A 6 -16.30 1.62 -8.61
CA VAL A 6 -16.23 0.16 -8.64
C VAL A 6 -17.64 -0.32 -8.91
N SER A 7 -17.85 -0.90 -10.08
CA SER A 7 -19.13 -1.44 -10.50
C SER A 7 -19.13 -2.95 -10.29
N ARG A 8 -20.16 -3.49 -9.64
CA ARG A 8 -20.41 -4.93 -9.56
C ARG A 8 -21.31 -5.35 -10.72
N HIS A 9 -20.84 -6.32 -11.48
CA HIS A 9 -21.55 -6.92 -12.61
C HIS A 9 -22.05 -8.30 -12.19
N GLU A 10 -23.34 -8.57 -12.43
CA GLU A 10 -23.99 -9.82 -12.02
C GLU A 10 -24.82 -10.43 -13.16
N GLY A 11 -24.83 -11.76 -13.27
CA GLY A 11 -25.71 -12.48 -14.18
C GLY A 11 -25.38 -12.34 -15.68
N GLY A 12 -24.15 -11.97 -16.00
CA GLY A 12 -23.62 -11.95 -17.38
C GLY A 12 -22.88 -13.25 -17.75
N PRO A 13 -22.56 -13.45 -19.05
CA PRO A 13 -21.84 -14.64 -19.53
C PRO A 13 -20.40 -14.75 -19.01
N GLU A 14 -19.84 -13.65 -18.53
CA GLU A 14 -18.48 -13.58 -17.98
C GLU A 14 -18.43 -13.91 -16.48
N GLY A 15 -19.58 -14.28 -15.89
CA GLY A 15 -19.73 -14.48 -14.45
C GLY A 15 -19.77 -13.17 -13.67
N ASP A 16 -20.00 -13.27 -12.37
CA ASP A 16 -20.01 -12.12 -11.46
C ASP A 16 -18.59 -11.57 -11.29
N HIS A 17 -18.43 -10.26 -11.39
CA HIS A 17 -17.13 -9.60 -11.30
C HIS A 17 -17.28 -8.13 -10.88
N PHE A 18 -16.16 -7.45 -10.71
CA PHE A 18 -16.10 -6.00 -10.51
C PHE A 18 -15.32 -5.35 -11.64
N ASP A 19 -15.77 -4.15 -12.04
CA ASP A 19 -15.03 -3.27 -12.93
C ASP A 19 -14.56 -2.06 -12.11
N LEU A 20 -13.24 -1.94 -11.91
CA LEU A 20 -12.58 -0.77 -11.34
C LEU A 20 -12.33 0.25 -12.45
N MET A 21 -12.97 1.40 -12.36
CA MET A 21 -12.91 2.47 -13.35
C MET A 21 -12.25 3.71 -12.76
N LEU A 22 -11.16 4.16 -13.38
CA LEU A 22 -10.37 5.33 -12.96
C LEU A 22 -10.48 6.44 -14.00
N GLU A 23 -10.92 7.62 -13.58
CA GLU A 23 -11.05 8.80 -14.46
C GLU A 23 -9.69 9.30 -14.97
N ALA A 24 -9.44 9.17 -16.26
CA ALA A 24 -8.19 9.58 -16.92
C ALA A 24 -8.50 10.48 -18.12
N GLY A 25 -8.44 11.80 -17.90
CA GLY A 25 -8.89 12.78 -18.89
C GLY A 25 -10.39 12.64 -19.18
N ASP A 26 -10.72 12.38 -20.45
CA ASP A 26 -12.12 12.28 -20.92
C ASP A 26 -12.70 10.86 -20.88
N VAL A 27 -11.91 9.89 -20.42
CA VAL A 27 -12.30 8.47 -20.36
C VAL A 27 -12.15 7.90 -18.96
N LEU A 28 -12.71 6.72 -18.77
CA LEU A 28 -12.46 5.87 -17.61
C LEU A 28 -11.59 4.68 -18.04
N ARG A 29 -10.31 4.66 -17.61
CA ARG A 29 -9.49 3.45 -17.75
C ARG A 29 -10.06 2.39 -16.83
N THR A 30 -10.38 1.23 -17.39
CA THR A 30 -11.19 0.21 -16.72
C THR A 30 -10.48 -1.12 -16.65
N TRP A 31 -10.41 -1.68 -15.44
CA TRP A 31 -9.90 -3.02 -15.19
C TRP A 31 -10.98 -3.88 -14.54
N ARG A 32 -11.24 -5.02 -15.16
CA ARG A 32 -12.08 -6.07 -14.58
C ARG A 32 -11.29 -6.92 -13.61
N ILE A 33 -11.85 -7.16 -12.43
CA ILE A 33 -11.26 -7.90 -11.32
C ILE A 33 -12.31 -8.81 -10.67
N GLN A 34 -11.88 -9.82 -9.93
CA GLN A 34 -12.78 -10.79 -9.30
C GLN A 34 -13.10 -10.43 -7.86
N HIS A 35 -12.14 -9.83 -7.15
CA HIS A 35 -12.25 -9.56 -5.72
C HIS A 35 -11.75 -8.16 -5.39
N LEU A 36 -12.34 -7.54 -4.36
CA LEU A 36 -11.88 -6.25 -3.82
C LEU A 36 -10.92 -6.40 -2.64
N ASN A 37 -10.57 -7.63 -2.27
CA ASN A 37 -9.42 -7.88 -1.40
C ASN A 37 -8.15 -7.92 -2.26
N PHE A 38 -7.25 -6.97 -2.02
CA PHE A 38 -5.98 -6.82 -2.73
C PHE A 38 -4.76 -7.33 -1.96
N GLU A 39 -4.97 -8.02 -0.83
CA GLU A 39 -3.88 -8.53 0.00
C GLU A 39 -2.94 -9.46 -0.76
N ASN A 40 -3.51 -10.27 -1.65
CA ASN A 40 -2.79 -11.15 -2.55
C ASN A 40 -2.97 -10.67 -4.00
N PRO A 41 -1.95 -10.86 -4.87
CA PRO A 41 -2.08 -10.55 -6.27
C PRO A 41 -3.22 -11.35 -6.92
N GLN A 42 -4.03 -10.69 -7.75
CA GLN A 42 -5.03 -11.33 -8.59
C GLN A 42 -4.92 -10.84 -10.03
N ALA A 43 -5.43 -11.64 -10.97
CA ALA A 43 -5.52 -11.23 -12.36
C ALA A 43 -6.52 -10.07 -12.51
N ALA A 44 -6.14 -9.09 -13.33
CA ALA A 44 -7.00 -8.01 -13.77
C ALA A 44 -7.00 -8.00 -15.30
N LYS A 45 -8.14 -7.73 -15.93
CA LYS A 45 -8.22 -7.58 -17.38
C LYS A 45 -8.48 -6.12 -17.73
N ARG A 46 -7.60 -5.51 -18.50
CA ARG A 46 -7.83 -4.20 -19.09
C ARG A 46 -8.88 -4.33 -20.19
N ILE A 47 -10.01 -3.65 -20.03
CA ILE A 47 -11.11 -3.65 -21.02
C ILE A 47 -11.25 -2.28 -21.66
N GLN A 48 -12.19 -2.14 -22.61
CA GLN A 48 -12.43 -0.89 -23.32
C GLN A 48 -12.62 0.29 -22.36
N ASP A 49 -12.13 1.46 -22.77
CA ASP A 49 -12.39 2.70 -22.06
C ASP A 49 -13.87 3.02 -21.99
N HIS A 50 -14.31 3.33 -20.77
CA HIS A 50 -15.70 3.71 -20.52
C HIS A 50 -15.85 5.22 -20.58
N ARG A 51 -17.05 5.67 -20.95
CA ARG A 51 -17.40 7.10 -20.90
C ARG A 51 -17.60 7.52 -19.45
N LYS A 52 -17.28 8.78 -19.12
CA LYS A 52 -17.44 9.33 -17.75
C LYS A 52 -18.83 9.14 -17.13
N LYS A 53 -19.89 9.06 -17.95
CA LYS A 53 -21.26 8.77 -17.45
C LYS A 53 -21.38 7.46 -16.68
N TYR A 54 -20.43 6.53 -16.85
CA TYR A 54 -20.41 5.25 -16.14
C TYR A 54 -19.93 5.36 -14.69
N LEU A 55 -19.40 6.51 -14.26
CA LEU A 55 -19.07 6.76 -12.85
C LEU A 55 -20.29 6.57 -11.95
N ASP A 56 -21.47 6.92 -12.47
CA ASP A 56 -22.72 7.01 -11.72
C ASP A 56 -23.82 6.11 -12.36
N TYR A 57 -23.45 5.15 -13.22
CA TYR A 57 -24.40 4.28 -13.92
C TYR A 57 -24.75 3.02 -13.13
N GLU A 58 -26.04 2.77 -12.98
CA GLU A 58 -26.60 1.50 -12.53
C GLU A 58 -27.71 1.05 -13.48
N GLY A 59 -27.87 -0.26 -13.67
CA GLY A 59 -28.94 -0.80 -14.50
C GLY A 59 -28.53 -1.99 -15.34
N GLU A 60 -29.38 -2.34 -16.31
CA GLU A 60 -29.13 -3.48 -17.18
C GLU A 60 -28.02 -3.18 -18.20
N VAL A 61 -27.21 -4.20 -18.49
CA VAL A 61 -26.21 -4.13 -19.56
C VAL A 61 -26.83 -4.67 -20.83
N SER A 62 -26.78 -3.87 -21.90
CA SER A 62 -27.29 -4.25 -23.21
C SER A 62 -26.73 -5.59 -23.68
N GLY A 63 -27.53 -6.36 -24.43
CA GLY A 63 -27.10 -7.63 -25.01
C GLY A 63 -27.07 -8.81 -24.03
N ARG A 64 -27.95 -8.82 -23.02
CA ARG A 64 -28.02 -9.89 -21.99
C ARG A 64 -26.69 -10.10 -21.25
N ARG A 65 -25.94 -9.02 -21.01
CA ARG A 65 -24.64 -9.05 -20.33
C ARG A 65 -24.76 -8.85 -18.82
N GLY A 66 -25.94 -9.08 -18.26
CA GLY A 66 -26.21 -8.94 -16.83
C GLY A 66 -26.65 -7.54 -16.42
N ARG A 67 -26.48 -7.24 -15.13
CA ARG A 67 -26.83 -5.97 -14.50
C ARG A 67 -25.61 -5.39 -13.80
N VAL A 68 -25.52 -4.07 -13.78
CA VAL A 68 -24.52 -3.29 -13.06
C VAL A 68 -25.15 -2.61 -11.86
N ARG A 69 -24.46 -2.69 -10.72
CA ARG A 69 -24.69 -1.88 -9.54
C ARG A 69 -23.39 -1.23 -9.12
N ILE A 70 -23.44 -0.02 -8.60
CA ILE A 70 -22.26 0.61 -8.04
C ILE A 70 -21.99 -0.05 -6.69
N HIS A 71 -20.79 -0.61 -6.53
CA HIS A 71 -20.32 -1.12 -5.25
C HIS A 71 -19.74 0.01 -4.41
N ASP A 72 -18.91 0.87 -4.99
CA ASP A 72 -18.34 2.03 -4.30
C ASP A 72 -17.93 3.13 -5.30
N THR A 73 -17.89 4.38 -4.84
CA THR A 73 -17.34 5.51 -5.60
C THR A 73 -16.49 6.38 -4.69
N GLY A 74 -15.58 7.15 -5.27
CA GLY A 74 -14.81 8.10 -4.50
C GLY A 74 -13.82 8.90 -5.32
N ALA A 75 -12.87 9.48 -4.60
CA ALA A 75 -11.73 10.15 -5.19
C ALA A 75 -10.52 9.21 -5.21
N TYR A 76 -9.61 9.41 -6.16
CA TYR A 76 -8.31 8.78 -6.12
C TYR A 76 -7.19 9.78 -6.40
N ALA A 77 -5.99 9.43 -5.93
CA ALA A 77 -4.74 10.10 -6.27
C ALA A 77 -3.80 9.10 -6.95
N ALA A 78 -3.16 9.51 -8.05
CA ALA A 78 -2.18 8.68 -8.74
C ALA A 78 -0.78 8.96 -8.19
N ASP A 79 -0.11 7.89 -7.76
CA ASP A 79 1.30 7.88 -7.40
C ASP A 79 2.17 7.65 -8.65
N VAL A 80 1.72 6.75 -9.51
CA VAL A 80 2.36 6.36 -10.76
C VAL A 80 1.28 6.18 -11.82
N TRP A 81 1.47 6.75 -13.00
CA TRP A 81 0.55 6.57 -14.11
C TRP A 81 1.31 6.44 -15.43
N THR A 82 1.54 5.20 -15.85
CA THR A 82 2.18 4.85 -17.12
C THR A 82 1.31 3.84 -17.87
N ASP A 83 1.75 3.41 -19.05
CA ASP A 83 1.00 2.42 -19.84
C ASP A 83 1.11 0.99 -19.34
N ASP A 84 2.16 0.67 -18.56
CA ASP A 84 2.39 -0.68 -18.03
C ASP A 84 2.32 -0.76 -16.50
N LEU A 85 2.25 0.38 -15.82
CA LEU A 85 2.16 0.48 -14.36
C LEU A 85 1.26 1.65 -13.96
N VAL A 86 0.23 1.33 -13.16
CA VAL A 86 -0.65 2.31 -12.52
C VAL A 86 -0.65 2.03 -11.02
N GLN A 87 -0.33 3.03 -10.21
CA GLN A 87 -0.45 2.96 -8.77
C GLN A 87 -1.29 4.13 -8.26
N VAL A 88 -2.34 3.82 -7.52
CA VAL A 88 -3.31 4.81 -7.04
C VAL A 88 -3.72 4.57 -5.60
N SER A 89 -3.99 5.66 -4.89
CA SER A 89 -4.67 5.66 -3.59
C SER A 89 -6.16 5.89 -3.82
N LEU A 90 -6.99 4.92 -3.46
CA LEU A 90 -8.45 4.96 -3.56
C LEU A 90 -9.06 5.40 -2.22
N ALA A 91 -9.91 6.41 -2.25
CA ALA A 91 -10.63 6.93 -1.10
C ALA A 91 -12.14 6.94 -1.39
N GLY A 92 -12.77 5.77 -1.23
CA GLY A 92 -14.22 5.59 -1.31
C GLY A 92 -14.88 5.50 0.06
N ALA A 93 -16.19 5.23 0.06
CA ALA A 93 -16.95 5.04 1.29
C ALA A 93 -16.62 3.68 1.94
N GLN A 94 -16.45 2.64 1.11
CA GLN A 94 -16.18 1.27 1.55
C GLN A 94 -14.73 0.85 1.23
N LEU A 95 -14.21 1.23 0.07
CA LEU A 95 -12.90 0.87 -0.41
C LEU A 95 -11.89 1.99 -0.13
N LYS A 96 -10.99 1.72 0.82
CA LYS A 96 -9.82 2.55 1.12
C LYS A 96 -8.56 1.71 0.99
N ALA A 97 -7.84 1.90 -0.11
CA ALA A 97 -6.70 1.06 -0.45
C ALA A 97 -5.73 1.80 -1.37
N ARG A 98 -4.44 1.48 -1.26
CA ARG A 98 -3.44 1.83 -2.27
C ARG A 98 -3.19 0.59 -3.12
N VAL A 99 -3.50 0.67 -4.41
CA VAL A 99 -3.41 -0.49 -5.32
C VAL A 99 -2.38 -0.23 -6.41
N ARG A 100 -1.71 -1.31 -6.83
CA ARG A 100 -0.77 -1.35 -7.94
C ARG A 100 -1.29 -2.31 -9.00
N LEU A 101 -1.53 -1.77 -10.19
CA LEU A 101 -1.87 -2.47 -11.42
C LEU A 101 -0.61 -2.53 -12.29
N ALA A 102 -0.11 -3.73 -12.56
CA ALA A 102 1.04 -3.94 -13.43
C ALA A 102 0.65 -4.82 -14.63
N ARG A 103 0.98 -4.38 -15.84
CA ARG A 103 0.72 -5.13 -17.06
C ARG A 103 1.61 -6.37 -17.12
N LYS A 104 1.04 -7.49 -17.55
CA LYS A 104 1.77 -8.72 -17.86
C LYS A 104 2.00 -8.81 -19.37
N GLU A 105 0.92 -8.87 -20.13
CA GLU A 105 0.95 -8.95 -21.59
C GLU A 105 -0.42 -8.53 -22.15
N GLY A 106 -0.45 -7.80 -23.26
CA GLY A 106 -1.70 -7.44 -23.93
C GLY A 106 -2.69 -6.75 -22.98
N GLU A 107 -3.86 -7.34 -22.78
CA GLU A 107 -4.91 -6.88 -21.87
C GLU A 107 -4.81 -7.51 -20.46
N THR A 108 -3.84 -8.37 -20.22
CA THR A 108 -3.65 -9.08 -18.95
C THR A 108 -2.78 -8.27 -18.01
N TRP A 109 -3.33 -8.01 -16.82
CA TRP A 109 -2.72 -7.24 -15.75
C TRP A 109 -2.75 -8.03 -14.44
N THR A 110 -1.98 -7.58 -13.47
CA THR A 110 -2.08 -8.01 -12.07
C THR A 110 -2.40 -6.81 -11.22
N ILE A 111 -3.38 -6.95 -10.32
CA ILE A 111 -3.66 -5.97 -9.27
C ILE A 111 -3.29 -6.55 -7.90
N VAL A 112 -2.68 -5.73 -7.07
CA VAL A 112 -2.31 -6.05 -5.69
C VAL A 112 -2.27 -4.77 -4.86
N ASP A 113 -2.35 -4.88 -3.54
CA ASP A 113 -1.99 -3.82 -2.62
C ASP A 113 -0.56 -3.32 -2.91
N ALA A 114 -0.39 -2.02 -3.10
CA ALA A 114 0.90 -1.39 -3.37
C ALA A 114 1.90 -1.59 -2.24
N ALA A 115 1.42 -1.78 -1.00
CA ALA A 115 2.23 -2.07 0.17
C ALA A 115 2.46 -3.56 0.43
N ALA A 116 2.04 -4.47 -0.46
CA ALA A 116 2.12 -5.92 -0.22
C ALA A 116 3.56 -6.39 0.06
N ASP A 117 4.54 -5.88 -0.68
CA ASP A 117 5.95 -6.23 -0.47
C ASP A 117 6.47 -5.70 0.88
N LEU A 118 6.06 -4.49 1.27
CA LEU A 118 6.38 -3.91 2.59
C LEU A 118 5.72 -4.69 3.73
N ARG A 119 4.46 -5.10 3.59
CA ARG A 119 3.75 -5.93 4.58
C ARG A 119 4.42 -7.30 4.71
N LYS A 120 4.82 -7.91 3.59
CA LYS A 120 5.56 -9.18 3.60
C LYS A 120 6.92 -9.02 4.28
N LEU A 121 7.64 -7.94 3.97
CA LEU A 121 8.92 -7.63 4.59
C LEU A 121 8.78 -7.44 6.10
N ALA A 122 7.85 -6.57 6.54
CA ALA A 122 7.53 -6.37 7.95
C ALA A 122 7.17 -7.69 8.64
N SER A 123 6.31 -8.49 8.01
CA SER A 123 5.94 -9.83 8.51
C SER A 123 7.08 -10.83 8.55
N SER A 124 8.15 -10.64 7.77
CA SER A 124 9.30 -11.53 7.75
C SER A 124 10.39 -11.09 8.73
N HIS A 125 10.58 -9.77 8.85
CA HIS A 125 11.57 -9.16 9.72
C HIS A 125 11.13 -9.17 11.19
N LEU A 126 9.84 -9.00 11.47
CA LEU A 126 9.33 -8.79 12.82
C LEU A 126 8.62 -10.01 13.41
N ARG A 127 8.28 -11.01 12.59
CA ARG A 127 7.66 -12.24 13.09
C ARG A 127 8.62 -13.02 13.98
N ASN A 128 8.12 -13.36 15.17
CA ASN A 128 8.85 -14.10 16.21
C ASN A 128 10.13 -13.40 16.68
N VAL A 129 10.20 -12.06 16.56
CA VAL A 129 11.29 -11.27 17.14
C VAL A 129 10.73 -10.42 18.25
N GLU A 130 10.49 -11.04 19.39
CA GLU A 130 10.33 -10.29 20.62
C GLU A 130 11.70 -10.21 21.28
N LEU A 131 12.09 -9.01 21.70
CA LEU A 131 13.24 -8.87 22.56
C LEU A 131 12.88 -9.40 23.94
N ASP A 132 13.67 -10.37 24.40
CA ASP A 132 13.53 -10.97 25.72
C ASP A 132 13.51 -9.91 26.84
N ALA A 133 13.05 -10.32 28.02
CA ALA A 133 13.14 -9.49 29.22
C ALA A 133 14.56 -8.97 29.40
N ALA A 134 14.69 -7.64 29.44
CA ALA A 134 15.98 -7.00 29.57
C ALA A 134 16.58 -7.28 30.96
N PRO A 135 17.89 -7.50 31.06
CA PRO A 135 18.53 -7.90 32.32
C PRO A 135 18.63 -6.75 33.34
N THR A 136 18.46 -5.50 32.90
CA THR A 136 18.43 -4.33 33.78
C THR A 136 17.31 -3.36 33.38
N PRO A 137 16.86 -2.47 34.29
CA PRO A 137 15.89 -1.43 33.97
C PRO A 137 16.33 -0.51 32.82
N GLU A 138 17.62 -0.16 32.74
CA GLU A 138 18.16 0.72 31.71
C GLU A 138 18.06 0.07 30.32
N LEU A 139 18.36 -1.23 30.24
CA LEU A 139 18.20 -2.01 29.02
C LEU A 139 16.72 -2.28 28.72
N GLY A 140 15.88 -2.36 29.76
CA GLY A 140 14.42 -2.39 29.61
C GLY A 140 13.88 -1.14 28.92
N ALA A 141 14.37 0.04 29.31
CA ALA A 141 14.00 1.29 28.64
C ALA A 141 14.44 1.32 27.16
N LEU A 142 15.63 0.81 26.85
CA LEU A 142 16.10 0.67 25.46
C LEU A 142 15.24 -0.32 24.65
N ARG A 143 14.84 -1.44 25.25
CA ARG A 143 13.89 -2.39 24.63
C ARG A 143 12.58 -1.70 24.27
N ASP A 144 12.04 -0.92 25.19
CA ASP A 144 10.77 -0.23 25.00
C ASP A 144 10.86 0.88 23.94
N GLU A 145 12.03 1.50 23.77
CA GLU A 145 12.34 2.41 22.65
C GLU A 145 12.31 1.69 21.31
N LEU A 146 13.02 0.56 21.18
CA LEU A 146 13.01 -0.25 19.97
C LEU A 146 11.60 -0.74 19.62
N ALA A 147 10.80 -1.15 20.61
CA ALA A 147 9.42 -1.55 20.40
C ALA A 147 8.52 -0.38 19.96
N ARG A 148 8.82 0.87 20.36
CA ARG A 148 8.11 2.05 19.83
C ARG A 148 8.43 2.27 18.35
N GLU A 149 9.70 2.13 17.98
CA GLU A 149 10.14 2.26 16.58
C GLU A 149 9.51 1.20 15.67
N GLU A 150 9.41 -0.04 16.14
CA GLU A 150 8.67 -1.10 15.45
C GLU A 150 7.20 -0.72 15.20
N ARG A 151 6.47 -0.35 16.26
CA ARG A 151 5.05 0.03 16.15
C ARG A 151 4.86 1.21 15.20
N LYS A 152 5.79 2.17 15.21
CA LYS A 152 5.80 3.31 14.30
C LYS A 152 5.89 2.87 12.84
N LEU A 153 6.85 2.01 12.50
CA LEU A 153 7.02 1.48 11.14
C LEU A 153 5.82 0.62 10.69
N LEU A 154 5.31 -0.24 11.57
CA LEU A 154 4.12 -1.05 11.28
C LEU A 154 2.88 -0.18 11.02
N ALA A 155 2.68 0.85 11.84
CA ALA A 155 1.60 1.81 11.64
C ALA A 155 1.75 2.58 10.32
N PHE A 156 2.98 2.98 9.96
CA PHE A 156 3.27 3.60 8.67
C PHE A 156 2.82 2.70 7.50
N VAL A 157 3.29 1.45 7.48
CA VAL A 157 2.96 0.49 6.40
C VAL A 157 1.45 0.26 6.32
N GLY A 158 0.78 0.13 7.46
CA GLY A 158 -0.67 -0.04 7.53
C GLY A 158 -1.45 1.15 6.96
N ARG A 159 -1.05 2.39 7.29
CA ARG A 159 -1.68 3.61 6.75
C ARG A 159 -1.43 3.75 5.25
N TYR A 160 -0.20 3.49 4.81
CA TYR A 160 0.18 3.54 3.39
C TYR A 160 -0.65 2.56 2.55
N SER A 161 -0.80 1.32 3.03
CA SER A 161 -1.63 0.26 2.42
C SER A 161 -3.10 0.67 2.28
N LYS A 162 -3.66 1.40 3.25
CA LYS A 162 -5.04 1.92 3.22
C LYS A 162 -5.25 3.11 2.28
N GLY A 163 -4.22 3.56 1.57
CA GLY A 163 -4.30 4.73 0.69
C GLY A 163 -4.32 6.06 1.45
N GLU A 164 -3.96 6.06 2.73
CA GLU A 164 -3.86 7.30 3.51
C GLU A 164 -2.64 8.12 3.06
N ALA A 165 -2.72 9.44 3.28
CA ALA A 165 -1.54 10.28 3.27
C ALA A 165 -0.62 9.89 4.43
N VAL A 166 0.67 9.72 4.14
CA VAL A 166 1.69 9.33 5.09
C VAL A 166 2.81 10.35 5.09
N ASP A 167 3.40 10.59 6.26
CA ASP A 167 4.62 11.37 6.41
C ASP A 167 5.82 10.43 6.28
N TRP A 168 6.58 10.55 5.20
CA TRP A 168 7.74 9.71 4.93
C TRP A 168 8.86 9.88 5.96
N ALA A 169 8.94 11.02 6.65
CA ALA A 169 9.91 11.20 7.74
C ALA A 169 9.58 10.27 8.94
N ALA A 170 8.31 9.92 9.13
CA ALA A 170 7.90 8.99 10.19
C ALA A 170 8.31 7.53 9.93
N ALA A 171 8.83 7.22 8.72
CA ALA A 171 9.38 5.91 8.38
C ALA A 171 10.86 5.74 8.75
N GLU A 172 11.50 6.76 9.34
CA GLU A 172 12.89 6.67 9.79
C GLU A 172 12.98 6.18 11.24
N ILE A 173 14.08 5.49 11.56
CA ILE A 173 14.40 5.14 12.94
C ILE A 173 15.08 6.33 13.61
N ASP A 174 14.67 6.64 14.83
CA ASP A 174 15.29 7.71 15.62
C ASP A 174 16.80 7.43 15.82
N PRO A 175 17.70 8.30 15.32
CA PRO A 175 19.14 8.14 15.48
C PRO A 175 19.57 8.02 16.95
N ALA A 176 18.86 8.66 17.88
CA ALA A 176 19.18 8.60 19.30
C ALA A 176 19.04 7.18 19.88
N VAL A 177 18.09 6.39 19.38
CA VAL A 177 17.90 4.99 19.78
C VAL A 177 19.07 4.13 19.28
N ALA A 178 19.51 4.35 18.04
CA ALA A 178 20.66 3.65 17.46
C ALA A 178 21.98 4.00 18.19
N ASP A 179 22.18 5.27 18.52
CA ASP A 179 23.35 5.75 19.25
C ASP A 179 23.38 5.20 20.68
N ARG A 180 22.23 5.18 21.36
CA ARG A 180 22.11 4.58 22.69
C ARG A 180 22.43 3.10 22.66
N LEU A 181 21.85 2.33 21.74
CA LEU A 181 22.12 0.90 21.59
C LEU A 181 23.61 0.62 21.36
N ARG A 182 24.26 1.42 20.51
CA ARG A 182 25.71 1.32 20.26
C ARG A 182 26.51 1.59 21.54
N GLY A 183 26.15 2.63 22.30
CA GLY A 183 26.80 2.98 23.56
C GLY A 183 26.69 1.86 24.60
N GLU A 184 25.48 1.32 24.80
CA GLU A 184 25.27 0.20 25.73
C GLU A 184 26.01 -1.07 25.28
N TRP A 185 26.02 -1.38 23.97
CA TRP A 185 26.76 -2.52 23.42
C TRP A 185 28.26 -2.44 23.71
N ILE A 186 28.87 -1.27 23.49
CA ILE A 186 30.30 -1.03 23.79
C ILE A 186 30.57 -1.18 25.29
N ARG A 187 29.65 -0.67 26.14
CA ARG A 187 29.82 -0.64 27.59
C ARG A 187 29.69 -2.01 28.25
N TRP A 188 28.67 -2.80 27.88
CA TRP A 188 28.30 -4.00 28.62
C TRP A 188 28.66 -5.31 27.92
N ARG A 189 28.75 -5.32 26.58
CA ARG A 189 29.03 -6.52 25.77
C ARG A 189 28.21 -7.76 26.19
N HIS A 190 26.92 -7.54 26.49
CA HIS A 190 26.01 -8.57 26.98
C HIS A 190 25.25 -9.26 25.83
N PRO A 191 24.99 -10.57 25.87
CA PRO A 191 24.30 -11.29 24.78
C PRO A 191 22.92 -10.71 24.40
N TRP A 192 22.19 -10.17 25.38
CA TRP A 192 20.93 -9.46 25.14
C TRP A 192 21.10 -8.26 24.19
N LEU A 193 22.23 -7.54 24.25
CA LEU A 193 22.51 -6.41 23.36
C LEU A 193 22.81 -6.88 21.92
N ASP A 194 23.32 -8.10 21.73
CA ASP A 194 23.46 -8.68 20.40
C ASP A 194 22.09 -8.99 19.78
N GLN A 195 21.13 -9.47 20.59
CA GLN A 195 19.74 -9.63 20.15
C GLN A 195 19.10 -8.28 19.82
N ALA A 196 19.27 -7.28 20.69
CA ALA A 196 18.77 -5.92 20.49
C ALA A 196 19.32 -5.30 19.19
N ARG A 197 20.61 -5.51 18.90
CA ARG A 197 21.23 -5.10 17.64
C ARG A 197 20.64 -5.82 16.43
N ALA A 198 20.49 -7.15 16.50
CA ALA A 198 19.86 -7.89 15.41
C ALA A 198 18.42 -7.42 15.15
N PHE A 199 17.67 -7.04 16.19
CA PHE A 199 16.34 -6.45 16.04
C PHE A 199 16.39 -5.06 15.39
N ALA A 200 17.29 -4.17 15.86
CA ALA A 200 17.48 -2.84 15.28
C ALA A 200 17.92 -2.90 13.79
N ASP A 201 18.76 -3.86 13.42
CA ASP A 201 19.17 -4.07 12.03
C ASP A 201 17.96 -4.46 11.14
N ARG A 202 17.04 -5.28 11.65
CA ARG A 202 15.79 -5.64 10.95
C ARG A 202 14.84 -4.45 10.80
N LEU A 203 14.69 -3.63 11.84
CA LEU A 203 13.94 -2.38 11.74
C LEU A 203 14.56 -1.48 10.67
N THR A 204 15.89 -1.37 10.64
CA THR A 204 16.63 -0.53 9.67
C THR A 204 16.42 -1.03 8.24
N GLY A 205 16.41 -2.35 8.04
CA GLY A 205 16.07 -2.98 6.76
C GLY A 205 14.65 -2.62 6.31
N LEU A 206 13.66 -2.70 7.20
CA LEU A 206 12.29 -2.30 6.89
C LEU A 206 12.18 -0.80 6.56
N ALA A 207 12.78 0.07 7.37
CA ALA A 207 12.80 1.52 7.14
C ALA A 207 13.41 1.88 5.78
N THR A 208 14.50 1.20 5.40
CA THR A 208 15.15 1.35 4.09
C THR A 208 14.21 0.98 2.96
N ALA A 209 13.56 -0.19 3.04
CA ALA A 209 12.62 -0.63 2.01
C ALA A 209 11.40 0.30 1.90
N VAL A 210 10.91 0.83 3.02
CA VAL A 210 9.84 1.84 3.02
C VAL A 210 10.30 3.08 2.24
N ARG A 211 11.50 3.61 2.53
CA ARG A 211 12.04 4.77 1.81
C ARG A 211 12.17 4.52 0.31
N GLU A 212 12.61 3.32 -0.10
CA GLU A 212 12.72 2.94 -1.51
C GLU A 212 11.37 2.78 -2.21
N ALA A 213 10.32 2.46 -1.46
CA ALA A 213 8.95 2.36 -1.98
C ALA A 213 8.25 3.72 -2.14
N LYS A 214 8.90 4.83 -1.76
CA LYS A 214 8.37 6.19 -1.91
C LYS A 214 8.12 6.52 -3.39
N PRO A 215 6.87 6.84 -3.79
CA PRO A 215 6.59 7.24 -5.15
C PRO A 215 7.29 8.56 -5.52
N ALA A 216 7.80 8.64 -6.75
CA ALA A 216 8.42 9.85 -7.27
C ALA A 216 7.42 11.03 -7.24
N GLY A 217 7.85 12.19 -6.73
CA GLY A 217 7.01 13.41 -6.68
C GLY A 217 6.16 13.58 -5.41
N THR A 218 6.29 12.70 -4.41
CA THR A 218 5.61 12.83 -3.10
C THR A 218 6.32 13.78 -2.12
N ASP A 219 7.36 14.49 -2.55
CA ASP A 219 7.91 15.62 -1.80
C ASP A 219 7.02 16.86 -1.96
N PRO A 220 6.79 17.63 -0.87
CA PRO A 220 5.93 18.83 -0.92
C PRO A 220 6.42 19.92 -1.89
N THR A 221 7.61 19.78 -2.49
CA THR A 221 8.21 20.74 -3.43
C THR A 221 8.00 20.43 -4.91
N SER A 222 7.37 19.31 -5.28
CA SER A 222 7.13 18.97 -6.69
C SER A 222 5.67 19.19 -7.09
N ALA A 223 5.27 20.45 -7.19
CA ALA A 223 4.09 20.82 -7.98
C ALA A 223 4.39 20.58 -9.48
N PRO A 224 3.48 19.97 -10.26
CA PRO A 224 3.70 19.78 -11.69
C PRO A 224 3.64 21.14 -12.40
N GLN A 225 4.75 21.53 -13.04
CA GLN A 225 4.70 22.56 -14.07
C GLN A 225 3.94 21.98 -15.25
N GLY A 226 2.73 22.50 -15.48
CA GLY A 226 1.85 22.07 -16.55
C GLY A 226 2.49 22.19 -17.93
N ARG A 227 2.06 21.27 -18.81
CA ARG A 227 1.98 21.48 -20.25
C ARG A 227 0.68 20.88 -20.74
#